data_AF-A0A928WYF2-F1
#
_entry.id   AF-A0A928WYF2-F1
#
_cell.length_a   1.000
_cell.length_b   1.000
_cell.length_c   1.000
_cell.angle_alpha   90.00
_cell.angle_beta   90.00
_cell.angle_gamma   90.00
#
_symmetry.space_group_name_H-M   'P 1'
#
loop_
_entity.id
_entity.type
_entity.pdbx_description
1 polymer ?
#
loop_
_entity_poly.entity_id
_entity_poly.type
_entity_poly.pdbx_seq_one_letter_code
_entity_poly.pdbx_strand_id
1 'polypeptide(L)' 'VKDNAKEALNFHFNMWLYSVLLIIPAMLIIGLPLVALLGLVQVVMPIFAILSCVSDPDKSYRYPFIFRPL' A
#
# COMPACT_ATOMS: atom_id res chain seq x y z
N VAL A 1 17.44 7.01 -0.70
CA VAL A 1 16.66 6.69 -1.94
C VAL A 1 16.39 5.19 -2.13
N LYS A 2 17.40 4.30 -2.08
CA LYS A 2 17.22 2.85 -2.29
C LYS A 2 16.19 2.20 -1.35
N ASP A 3 16.19 2.60 -0.07
CA ASP A 3 15.27 2.04 0.92
C ASP A 3 13.82 2.48 0.69
N ASN A 4 13.59 3.73 0.28
CA ASN A 4 12.26 4.22 -0.10
C ASN A 4 11.71 3.46 -1.33
N ALA A 5 12.57 3.21 -2.33
CA ALA A 5 12.19 2.42 -3.50
C ALA A 5 11.81 0.98 -3.12
N LYS A 6 12.59 0.36 -2.24
CA LYS A 6 12.33 -0.98 -1.71
C LYS A 6 11.01 -1.05 -0.93
N GLU A 7 10.74 -0.04 -0.11
CA GLU A 7 9.53 0.06 0.70
C GLU A 7 8.28 0.34 -0.15
N ALA A 8 8.39 1.16 -1.20
CA ALA A 8 7.33 1.37 -2.19
C ALA A 8 7.00 0.10 -2.98
N LEU A 9 8.00 -0.72 -3.30
CA LEU A 9 7.81 -2.00 -3.95
C LEU A 9 7.14 -3.02 -3.02
N ASN A 10 7.58 -3.10 -1.76
CA ASN A 10 6.92 -3.91 -0.73
C ASN A 10 5.45 -3.50 -0.58
N PHE A 11 5.13 -2.20 -0.59
CA PHE A 11 3.74 -1.73 -0.55
C PHE A 11 2.91 -2.19 -1.75
N HIS A 12 3.41 -2.04 -2.97
CA HIS A 12 2.68 -2.47 -4.18
C HIS A 12 2.49 -3.99 -4.24
N PHE A 13 3.50 -4.74 -3.82
CA PHE A 13 3.39 -6.20 -3.73
C PHE A 13 2.25 -6.63 -2.78
N ASN A 14 2.16 -6.02 -1.59
CA ASN A 14 1.06 -6.28 -0.66
C ASN A 14 -0.29 -5.86 -1.24
N MET A 15 -0.35 -4.71 -1.90
CA MET A 15 -1.55 -4.20 -2.55
C MET A 15 -2.07 -5.18 -3.62
N TRP A 16 -1.19 -5.74 -4.45
CA TRP A 16 -1.56 -6.77 -5.42
C TRP A 16 -2.02 -8.06 -4.75
N LEU A 17 -1.32 -8.51 -3.71
CA LEU A 17 -1.71 -9.69 -2.94
C LEU A 17 -3.12 -9.54 -2.38
N TYR A 18 -3.42 -8.42 -1.71
CA TYR A 18 -4.74 -8.14 -1.15
C TYR A 18 -5.80 -8.02 -2.25
N SER A 19 -5.45 -7.42 -3.40
CA SER A 19 -6.37 -7.31 -4.54
C SER A 19 -6.79 -8.71 -5.04
N VAL A 20 -5.84 -9.64 -5.18
CA VAL A 20 -6.12 -11.03 -5.59
C VAL A 20 -7.02 -11.74 -4.58
N LEU A 21 -6.76 -11.57 -3.28
CA LEU A 21 -7.56 -12.17 -2.21
C LEU A 21 -9.01 -11.64 -2.19
N LEU A 22 -9.22 -10.39 -2.60
CA LEU A 22 -10.54 -9.76 -2.61
C LEU A 22 -11.37 -10.04 -3.87
N ILE A 23 -10.82 -10.70 -4.91
CA ILE A 23 -11.56 -11.01 -6.14
C ILE A 23 -12.83 -11.83 -5.85
N ILE A 24 -12.70 -12.92 -5.09
CA ILE A 24 -13.83 -13.82 -4.78
C ILE A 24 -14.89 -13.10 -3.92
N PRO A 25 -14.53 -12.44 -2.80
CA PRO A 25 -15.48 -11.63 -2.03
C PRO A 25 -16.16 -10.52 -2.85
N ALA A 26 -15.43 -9.87 -3.76
CA ALA A 26 -15.98 -8.79 -4.59
C ALA A 26 -17.04 -9.29 -5.57
N MET A 27 -16.86 -10.49 -6.15
CA MET A 27 -17.89 -11.13 -6.98
C MET A 27 -19.19 -11.40 -6.22
N LEU A 28 -19.09 -11.64 -4.91
CA LEU A 28 -20.23 -11.85 -4.02
C LEU A 28 -20.83 -10.53 -3.50
N ILE A 29 -20.40 -9.36 -4.00
CA ILE A 29 -20.82 -8.00 -3.60
C ILE A 29 -20.37 -7.62 -2.17
N ILE A 30 -20.29 -8.57 -1.24
CA ILE A 30 -19.82 -8.39 0.14
C ILE A 30 -18.38 -7.85 0.23
N GLY A 31 -17.56 -8.09 -0.80
CA GLY A 31 -16.19 -7.59 -0.87
C GLY A 31 -16.05 -6.17 -1.41
N LEU A 32 -17.11 -5.57 -1.97
CA LEU A 32 -17.02 -4.22 -2.55
C LEU A 32 -16.58 -3.15 -1.54
N PRO A 33 -17.08 -3.12 -0.28
CA PRO A 33 -16.57 -2.18 0.71
C PRO A 33 -15.08 -2.37 1.00
N LEU A 34 -14.60 -3.61 1.01
CA LEU A 34 -13.18 -3.93 1.23
C LEU A 34 -12.32 -3.50 0.04
N VAL A 35 -12.81 -3.68 -1.19
CA VAL A 35 -12.13 -3.20 -2.41
C VAL A 35 -12.06 -1.67 -2.42
N ALA A 36 -13.13 -0.98 -2.04
CA ALA A 36 -13.14 0.48 -1.92
C ALA A 36 -12.15 0.98 -0.86
N LEU A 37 -12.10 0.32 0.30
CA LEU A 37 -11.12 0.62 1.34
C LEU A 37 -9.69 0.39 0.84
N LEU A 38 -9.45 -0.72 0.13
CA LEU A 38 -8.13 -1.03 -0.44
C LEU A 38 -7.70 0.04 -1.46
N GLY A 39 -8.62 0.49 -2.31
CA GLY A 39 -8.38 1.59 -3.25
C GLY A 39 -8.07 2.92 -2.55
N LEU A 40 -8.76 3.23 -1.44
CA LEU A 40 -8.46 4.41 -0.64
C LEU A 40 -7.05 4.34 -0.05
N VAL A 41 -6.68 3.20 0.54
CA VAL A 41 -5.35 2.95 1.09
C VAL A 41 -4.27 3.07 0.00
N GLN A 42 -4.56 2.61 -1.22
CA GLN A 42 -3.65 2.71 -2.37
C GLN A 42 -3.28 4.14 -2.73
N VAL A 43 -4.18 5.10 -2.53
CA VAL A 43 -3.95 6.52 -2.86
C VAL A 43 -3.43 7.30 -1.65
N VAL A 44 -4.04 7.11 -0.49
CA VAL A 44 -3.73 7.88 0.73
C VAL A 44 -2.32 7.58 1.25
N MET A 45 -1.88 6.31 1.19
CA MET A 45 -0.58 5.92 1.73
C MET A 45 0.61 6.50 0.96
N PRO A 46 0.66 6.49 -0.38
CA PRO A 46 1.69 7.19 -1.14
C PRO A 46 1.72 8.71 -0.89
N ILE A 47 0.56 9.35 -0.67
CA ILE A 47 0.52 10.78 -0.32
C ILE A 47 1.28 11.02 0.99
N PHE A 48 1.03 10.21 2.02
CA PHE A 48 1.79 10.31 3.28
C PHE A 48 3.28 10.00 3.10
N ALA A 49 3.62 9.04 2.24
CA ALA A 49 5.02 8.73 1.94
C ALA A 49 5.75 9.92 1.29
N ILE A 50 5.10 10.60 0.35
CA ILE A 50 5.63 11.81 -0.30
C ILE A 50 5.80 12.93 0.73
N LEU A 51 4.76 13.23 1.51
CA LEU A 51 4.81 14.26 2.56
C LEU A 51 5.94 14.01 3.57
N SER A 52 6.13 12.75 3.97
CA SER A 52 7.21 12.35 4.85
C SER A 52 8.59 12.53 4.20
N CYS A 53 8.77 12.15 2.94
CA CYS A 53 10.03 12.31 2.24
C CYS A 53 10.39 13.78 1.97
N VAL A 54 9.38 14.64 1.79
CA VAL A 54 9.58 16.10 1.64
C VAL A 54 9.99 16.72 2.98
N SER A 55 9.42 16.25 4.09
CA SER A 55 9.72 16.77 5.43
C SER A 55 11.07 16.30 5.98
N ASP A 56 11.45 15.05 5.70
CA ASP A 56 12.70 14.44 6.16
C ASP A 56 13.26 13.51 5.06
N PRO A 57 14.11 14.04 4.16
CA PRO A 57 14.62 13.30 2.99
C PRO A 57 15.55 12.13 3.32
N ASP A 58 16.22 12.20 4.48
CA ASP A 58 17.17 11.18 4.93
C ASP A 58 16.46 9.99 5.58
N LYS A 59 15.20 10.16 5.96
CA LYS A 59 14.40 9.12 6.59
C LYS A 59 13.46 8.43 5.59
N SER A 60 13.64 7.12 5.47
CA SER A 60 12.77 6.28 4.64
C SER A 60 11.37 6.15 5.26
N TYR A 61 10.31 6.41 4.49
CA TYR A 61 8.94 6.27 4.96
C TYR A 61 8.55 4.80 5.00
N ARG A 62 8.16 4.30 6.19
CA ARG A 62 7.80 2.90 6.40
C ARG A 62 6.27 2.75 6.37
N TYR A 63 5.74 2.07 5.35
CA TYR A 63 4.31 1.82 5.26
C TYR A 63 3.86 0.91 6.43
N PRO A 64 2.81 1.27 7.17
CA PRO A 64 2.19 0.38 8.15
C PRO A 64 1.43 -0.78 7.48
N PHE A 65 1.26 -1.88 8.23
CA PHE A 65 0.44 -3.04 7.85
C PHE A 65 0.81 -3.74 6.53
N ILE A 66 2.11 -3.81 6.21
CA ILE A 66 2.61 -4.55 5.05
C ILE A 66 3.66 -5.60 5.43
N PHE A 67 3.69 -6.70 4.68
CA PHE A 67 4.80 -7.63 4.69
C PHE A 67 5.99 -7.03 3.94
N ARG A 68 7.21 -7.29 4.42
CA ARG A 68 8.46 -6.79 3.82
C ARG A 68 9.32 -7.96 3.34
N PRO A 69 8.88 -8.71 2.32
CA PRO A 69 9.61 -9.88 1.85
C PRO A 69 10.91 -9.50 1.13
N LEU A 70 10.97 -8.29 0.55
CA LEU A 70 12.15 -7.76 -0.09
C LEU A 70 13.01 -7.04 0.93
#